data_AF-A0A0B7C0T3-F1
#
_entry.id   AF-A0A0B7C0T3-F1
#
_cell.length_a   1.000
_cell.length_b   1.000
_cell.length_c   1.000
_cell.angle_alpha   90.00
_cell.angle_beta   90.00
_cell.angle_gamma   90.00
#
_symmetry.space_group_name_H-M   'P 1'
#
loop_
_entity.id
_entity.type
_entity.pdbx_description
1 polymer ?
#
loop_
_entity_poly.entity_id
_entity_poly.type
_entity_poly.pdbx_seq_one_letter_code
_entity_poly.pdbx_strand_id
1 'polypeptide(L)'
;KEGQLLPRPIYGIQSRNQIGFLFWDKGEDPEKRTEVGSMLKTPKNPIWITKVNGLYGILFSLNEDLVSDWRVENRFTVFYYTGLSSQVRPAVLSIET
;
A
#
# COMPACT_ATOMS: atom_id res chain seq x y z
N LYS A 1 8.04 -22.87 -13.55
CA LYS A 1 7.06 -23.66 -12.78
C LYS A 1 5.70 -23.39 -13.41
N GLU A 2 5.07 -24.40 -14.00
CA GLU A 2 3.69 -24.25 -14.50
C GLU A 2 2.76 -24.05 -13.30
N GLY A 3 1.96 -22.99 -13.33
CA GLY A 3 0.98 -22.72 -12.27
C GLY A 3 -0.17 -23.71 -12.38
N GLN A 4 -0.54 -24.36 -11.27
CA GLN A 4 -1.77 -25.14 -11.22
C GLN A 4 -2.98 -24.21 -11.39
N LEU A 5 -3.89 -24.60 -12.28
CA LEU A 5 -5.16 -23.90 -12.46
C LEU A 5 -6.02 -24.03 -11.20
N LEU A 6 -6.56 -22.92 -10.73
CA LEU A 6 -7.50 -22.92 -9.60
C LEU A 6 -8.85 -23.53 -10.04
N PRO A 7 -9.56 -24.28 -9.16
CA PRO A 7 -10.87 -24.86 -9.48
C PRO A 7 -11.92 -23.83 -9.89
N ARG A 8 -11.78 -22.59 -9.41
CA ARG A 8 -12.57 -21.42 -9.80
C ARG A 8 -11.64 -20.20 -9.83
N PRO A 9 -11.79 -19.28 -10.79
CA PRO A 9 -11.04 -18.02 -10.77
C PRO A 9 -11.34 -17.25 -9.48
N ILE A 10 -10.30 -16.81 -8.79
CA ILE A 10 -10.42 -15.89 -7.65
C ILE A 10 -10.34 -14.49 -8.22
N TYR A 11 -11.38 -13.69 -7.99
CA TYR A 11 -11.41 -12.30 -8.40
C TYR A 11 -11.06 -11.42 -7.21
N GLY A 12 -10.02 -10.60 -7.34
CA GLY A 12 -9.79 -9.49 -6.43
C GLY A 12 -10.82 -8.38 -6.65
N ILE A 13 -10.65 -7.27 -5.94
CA ILE A 13 -11.44 -6.05 -6.20
C ILE A 13 -11.22 -5.63 -7.66
N GLN A 14 -12.31 -5.42 -8.39
CA GLN A 14 -12.28 -5.20 -9.84
C GLN A 14 -12.13 -3.72 -10.25
N SER A 15 -12.19 -2.78 -9.31
CA SER A 15 -12.03 -1.35 -9.58
C SER A 15 -11.23 -0.64 -8.50
N ARG A 16 -10.60 0.48 -8.85
CA ARG A 16 -9.85 1.31 -7.89
C ARG A 16 -10.81 1.89 -6.84
N ASN A 17 -10.48 1.70 -5.57
CA ASN A 17 -11.16 2.34 -4.44
C ASN A 17 -10.59 3.74 -4.15
N GLN A 18 -11.31 4.52 -3.35
CA GLN A 18 -10.83 5.83 -2.88
C GLN A 18 -9.62 5.70 -1.96
N ILE A 19 -9.58 4.65 -1.14
CA ILE A 19 -8.53 4.36 -0.17
C ILE A 19 -7.89 3.02 -0.52
N GLY A 20 -6.56 2.97 -0.45
CA GLY A 20 -5.78 1.78 -0.76
C GLY A 20 -5.49 0.94 0.48
N PHE A 21 -4.93 -0.24 0.23
CA PHE A 21 -4.41 -1.10 1.30
C PHE A 21 -3.01 -1.59 0.95
N LEU A 22 -2.11 -1.54 1.92
CA LEU A 22 -0.76 -2.09 1.84
C LEU A 22 -0.54 -3.07 2.98
N PHE A 23 0.09 -4.19 2.67
CA PHE A 23 0.41 -5.22 3.64
C PHE A 23 1.89 -5.56 3.55
N TRP A 24 2.53 -5.71 4.71
CA TRP A 24 3.88 -6.24 4.79
C TRP A 24 4.12 -6.87 6.16
N ASP A 25 4.75 -8.04 6.19
CA ASP A 25 5.14 -8.66 7.44
C ASP A 25 6.52 -9.32 7.30
N LYS A 26 7.44 -8.99 8.21
CA LYS A 26 8.78 -9.54 8.25
C LYS A 26 8.82 -11.04 8.54
N GLY A 27 7.76 -11.59 9.15
CA GLY A 27 7.64 -13.00 9.52
C GLY A 27 7.21 -13.91 8.37
N GLU A 28 6.80 -13.34 7.22
CA GLU A 28 6.44 -14.14 6.06
C GLU A 28 7.66 -14.78 5.39
N ASP A 29 7.44 -16.01 4.89
CA ASP A 29 8.36 -16.65 3.96
C ASP A 29 8.58 -15.72 2.74
N PRO A 30 9.82 -15.30 2.45
CA PRO A 30 10.12 -14.44 1.31
C PRO A 30 9.66 -15.00 -0.03
N GLU A 31 9.57 -16.33 -0.17
CA GLU A 31 9.08 -16.99 -1.39
C GLU A 31 7.55 -17.05 -1.49
N LYS A 32 6.83 -16.75 -0.39
CA LYS A 32 5.38 -16.88 -0.28
C LYS A 32 4.74 -15.70 0.46
N ARG A 33 5.16 -14.48 0.11
CA ARG A 33 4.58 -13.27 0.69
C ARG A 33 3.12 -13.09 0.29
N THR A 34 2.32 -12.58 1.21
CA THR A 34 0.94 -12.19 0.90
C THR A 34 0.94 -11.04 -0.10
N GLU A 35 0.27 -11.25 -1.23
CA GLU A 35 0.10 -10.20 -2.23
C GLU A 35 -1.22 -9.45 -2.05
N VAL A 36 -1.15 -8.13 -2.13
CA VAL A 36 -2.35 -7.28 -2.23
C VAL A 36 -2.68 -7.06 -3.70
N GLY A 37 -3.97 -7.21 -4.04
CA GLY A 37 -4.46 -7.01 -5.40
C GLY A 37 -4.18 -5.59 -5.92
N SER A 38 -3.86 -5.46 -7.21
CA SER A 38 -3.42 -4.18 -7.81
C SER A 38 -4.41 -3.03 -7.63
N MET A 39 -5.71 -3.30 -7.70
CA MET A 39 -6.76 -2.29 -7.51
C MET A 39 -6.83 -1.72 -6.08
N LEU A 40 -6.24 -2.41 -5.10
CA LEU A 40 -6.07 -1.94 -3.72
C LEU A 40 -4.74 -1.24 -3.51
N LYS A 41 -3.68 -1.62 -4.23
CA LYS A 41 -2.35 -1.00 -4.12
C LYS A 41 -2.31 0.41 -4.72
N THR A 42 -3.10 0.66 -5.76
CA THR A 42 -3.15 1.95 -6.47
C THR A 42 -4.53 2.61 -6.32
N PRO A 43 -4.86 3.20 -5.16
CA PRO A 43 -6.13 3.88 -4.92
C PRO A 43 -6.28 5.16 -5.73
N LYS A 44 -7.50 5.72 -5.79
CA LYS A 44 -7.79 6.97 -6.49
C LYS A 44 -7.22 8.20 -5.78
N ASN A 45 -7.22 8.20 -4.44
CA ASN A 45 -6.58 9.23 -3.64
C ASN A 45 -5.27 8.66 -3.08
N PRO A 46 -4.22 9.47 -2.86
CA PRO A 46 -2.95 9.01 -2.32
C PRO A 46 -3.05 8.74 -0.81
N ILE A 47 -3.93 7.82 -0.42
CA ILE A 47 -4.25 7.44 0.96
C ILE A 47 -4.33 5.92 1.02
N TRP A 48 -3.58 5.32 1.93
CA TRP A 48 -3.53 3.89 2.16
C TRP A 48 -3.70 3.58 3.64
N ILE A 49 -4.51 2.56 3.94
CA ILE A 49 -4.37 1.84 5.21
C ILE A 49 -3.22 0.84 5.04
N THR A 50 -2.37 0.75 6.04
CA THR A 50 -1.28 -0.23 6.06
C THR A 50 -1.52 -1.26 7.15
N LYS A 51 -0.99 -2.46 6.96
CA LYS A 51 -0.74 -3.42 8.03
C LYS A 51 0.71 -3.89 7.92
N VAL A 52 1.57 -3.37 8.78
CA VAL A 52 3.02 -3.59 8.78
C VAL A 52 3.42 -4.32 10.06
N ASN A 53 3.95 -5.54 9.95
CA ASN A 53 4.32 -6.39 11.09
C ASN A 53 3.21 -6.51 12.14
N GLY A 54 1.98 -6.75 11.69
CA GLY A 54 0.80 -6.83 12.55
C GLY A 54 0.23 -5.49 13.04
N LEU A 55 0.88 -4.35 12.80
CA LEU A 55 0.40 -3.02 13.21
C LEU A 55 -0.31 -2.31 12.07
N TYR A 56 -1.49 -1.76 12.36
CA TYR A 56 -2.19 -0.90 11.41
C TYR A 56 -1.61 0.51 11.40
N GLY A 57 -1.71 1.16 10.25
CA GLY A 57 -1.37 2.56 10.08
C GLY A 57 -2.07 3.21 8.90
N ILE A 58 -1.83 4.49 8.73
CA ILE A 58 -2.30 5.32 7.62
C ILE A 58 -1.08 5.95 6.97
N LEU A 59 -0.91 5.71 5.67
CA LEU A 59 0.07 6.35 4.81
C LEU A 59 -0.67 7.28 3.85
N PHE A 60 -0.23 8.51 3.67
CA PHE A 60 -0.86 9.41 2.70
C PHE A 60 0.11 10.44 2.13
N SER A 61 -0.21 10.98 0.97
CA SER A 61 0.45 12.18 0.43
C SER A 61 -0.50 13.37 0.46
N LEU A 62 0.07 14.57 0.57
CA LEU A 62 -0.66 15.82 0.36
C LEU A 62 -0.70 16.22 -1.12
N ASN A 63 0.06 15.55 -1.98
CA ASN A 63 0.00 15.75 -3.44
C ASN A 63 -0.99 14.75 -4.04
N GLU A 64 -2.17 15.23 -4.42
CA GLU A 64 -3.25 14.40 -4.99
C GLU A 64 -2.85 13.72 -6.31
N ASP A 65 -1.94 14.34 -7.07
CA ASP A 65 -1.49 13.83 -8.36
C ASP A 65 -0.53 12.64 -8.26
N LEU A 66 -0.06 12.29 -7.05
CA LEU A 66 0.92 11.21 -6.82
C LEU A 66 0.50 9.87 -7.44
N VAL A 67 -0.80 9.56 -7.48
CA VAL A 67 -1.32 8.27 -7.97
C VAL A 67 -1.91 8.36 -9.39
N SER A 68 -1.70 9.47 -10.08
CA SER A 68 -2.23 9.74 -11.42
C SER A 68 -1.23 10.34 -12.40
N ASP A 69 -0.14 10.96 -11.93
CA ASP A 69 0.92 11.53 -12.78
C ASP A 69 2.26 10.83 -12.55
N TRP A 70 2.71 10.10 -13.57
CA TRP A 70 4.00 9.39 -13.58
C TRP A 70 5.21 10.30 -13.35
N ARG A 71 5.10 11.61 -13.63
CA ARG A 71 6.19 12.56 -13.37
C ARG A 71 6.41 12.76 -11.87
N VAL A 72 5.33 12.72 -11.09
CA VAL A 72 5.33 12.89 -9.63
C VAL A 72 5.79 11.60 -8.94
N GLU A 73 5.56 10.44 -9.55
CA GLU A 73 5.93 9.14 -9.00
C GLU A 73 7.44 8.98 -8.73
N ASN A 74 8.31 9.72 -9.44
CA ASN A 74 9.77 9.59 -9.27
C ASN A 74 10.28 10.22 -7.96
N ARG A 75 9.62 11.26 -7.45
CA ARG A 75 10.04 11.95 -6.23
C ARG A 75 8.86 12.56 -5.50
N PHE A 76 8.57 12.04 -4.31
CA PHE A 76 7.41 12.45 -3.54
C PHE A 76 7.60 12.31 -2.04
N THR A 77 6.71 12.95 -1.29
CA THR A 77 6.66 12.84 0.17
C THR A 77 5.36 12.18 0.60
N VAL A 78 5.47 11.27 1.57
CA VAL A 78 4.33 10.65 2.26
C VAL A 78 4.46 10.80 3.77
N PHE A 79 3.32 10.86 4.42
CA PHE A 79 3.16 10.95 5.86
C PHE A 79 2.64 9.62 6.37
N TYR A 80 3.21 9.12 7.46
CA TYR A 80 2.85 7.84 8.05
C TYR A 80 2.49 7.98 9.53
N TYR A 81 1.30 7.48 9.89
CA TYR A 81 0.79 7.40 11.25
C TYR A 81 0.40 5.97 11.60
N THR A 82 0.86 5.46 12.73
CA THR A 82 0.55 4.12 13.27
C THR A 82 -0.50 4.16 14.38
N GLY A 83 -0.92 5.35 14.81
CA GLY A 83 -1.87 5.52 15.92
C GLY A 83 -1.32 5.13 17.30
N LEU A 84 -0.01 4.82 17.40
CA LEU A 84 0.64 4.58 18.67
C LEU A 84 0.63 5.87 19.51
N SER A 85 0.33 5.76 20.80
CA SER A 85 0.31 6.92 21.72
C SER A 85 1.66 7.63 21.83
N SER A 86 2.75 6.91 21.61
CA SER A 86 4.11 7.46 21.55
C SER A 86 4.37 8.27 20.28
N GLN A 87 3.56 8.11 19.23
CA GLN A 87 3.69 8.85 17.98
C GLN A 87 2.92 10.16 18.06
N VAL A 88 3.60 11.22 18.48
CA VAL A 88 3.01 12.57 18.59
C VAL A 88 2.99 13.33 17.25
N ARG A 89 3.77 12.88 16.26
CA ARG A 89 3.91 13.51 14.93
C ARG A 89 3.99 12.43 13.84
N PRO A 90 3.62 12.72 12.58
CA PRO A 90 3.77 11.76 11.50
C PRO A 90 5.24 11.47 11.28
N ALA A 91 5.56 10.23 10.90
CA ALA A 91 6.81 9.99 10.20
C ALA A 91 6.68 10.54 8.78
N VAL A 92 7.62 11.39 8.36
CA VAL A 92 7.64 11.97 7.01
C VAL A 92 8.71 11.23 6.21
N LEU A 93 8.31 10.66 5.08
CA LEU A 93 9.18 9.89 4.21
C LEU A 93 9.29 10.62 2.87
N SER A 94 10.52 10.95 2.47
CA SER A 94 10.82 11.44 1.12
C SER A 94 11.36 10.26 0.32
N ILE A 95 10.66 9.92 -0.75
CA ILE A 95 11.00 8.80 -1.62
C ILE A 95 11.54 9.33 -2.93
N GLU A 96 12.59 8.68 -3.41
CA GLU A 96 13.18 8.84 -4.74
C GLU A 96 13.40 7.43 -5.28
N THR A 97 12.76 7.12 -6.41
CA THR A 97 12.74 5.77 -7.04
C THR A 97 13.59 5.71 -8.29
#